data_AF-A0A1T3NYP3-F1
#
_entry.id   AF-A0A1T3NYP3-F1
#
_cell.length_a   1.000
_cell.length_b   1.000
_cell.length_c   1.000
_cell.angle_alpha   90.00
_cell.angle_beta   90.00
_cell.angle_gamma   90.00
#
_symmetry.space_group_name_H-M   'P 1'
#
loop_
_entity.id
_entity.type
_entity.pdbx_description
1 polymer ?
#
loop_
_entity_poly.entity_id
_entity_poly.type
_entity_poly.pdbx_seq_one_letter_code
_entity_poly.pdbx_strand_id
1 'polypeptide(L)'
;MQRTARYATTAAALAAMLLLATSCGGDDDKAEPVKAAGPATVTPDPPKASTPAAAAVPAYTVINESKKTVSGKADLVVPDATVDQAQAAIRDYAKGIGGGLKDVSVTVVRAADAKVYVCSGRWIKDEAASKLYTGGSVKADKWPTIAMNCPDPGGKK
;
A
#
# COMPACT_ATOMS: atom_id res chain seq x y z
N MET A 1 -13.50 -48.54 -10.07
CA MET A 1 -13.43 -48.02 -8.69
C MET A 1 -13.80 -46.54 -8.71
N GLN A 2 -15.08 -46.22 -8.53
CA GLN A 2 -15.62 -44.87 -8.57
C GLN A 2 -15.59 -44.26 -7.16
N ARG A 3 -15.06 -43.03 -7.01
CA ARG A 3 -15.14 -42.25 -5.78
C ARG A 3 -16.00 -41.01 -6.03
N THR A 4 -17.25 -41.06 -5.60
CA THR A 4 -18.17 -39.91 -5.50
C THR A 4 -17.89 -39.15 -4.20
N ALA A 5 -17.46 -37.89 -4.29
CA ALA A 5 -17.38 -36.98 -3.14
C ALA A 5 -18.64 -36.10 -3.09
N ARG A 6 -19.34 -36.14 -1.96
CA ARG A 6 -20.52 -35.32 -1.65
C ARG A 6 -20.05 -33.98 -1.09
N TYR A 7 -20.45 -32.87 -1.72
CA TYR A 7 -20.28 -31.53 -1.17
C TYR A 7 -21.48 -31.20 -0.28
N ALA A 8 -21.22 -30.87 0.99
CA ALA A 8 -22.23 -30.37 1.92
C ALA A 8 -22.28 -28.83 1.83
N THR A 9 -23.44 -28.31 1.46
CA THR A 9 -23.80 -26.90 1.45
C THR A 9 -24.33 -26.52 2.83
N THR A 10 -23.74 -25.55 3.50
CA THR A 10 -24.32 -24.91 4.69
C THR A 10 -24.58 -23.44 4.41
N ALA A 11 -25.85 -23.08 4.36
CA ALA A 11 -26.37 -21.73 4.38
C ALA A 11 -27.09 -21.49 5.71
N ALA A 12 -26.86 -20.33 6.35
CA ALA A 12 -27.65 -19.68 7.41
C ALA A 12 -26.72 -18.62 8.07
N ALA A 13 -27.13 -17.43 8.50
CA ALA A 13 -28.43 -16.79 8.60
C ALA A 13 -28.24 -15.26 8.69
N LEU A 14 -29.31 -14.53 8.34
CA LEU A 14 -29.52 -13.10 8.58
C LEU A 14 -29.61 -12.78 10.08
N ALA A 15 -29.10 -11.61 10.48
CA ALA A 15 -29.61 -10.85 11.61
C ALA A 15 -29.44 -9.34 11.34
N ALA A 16 -30.55 -8.62 11.37
CA ALA A 16 -30.67 -7.17 11.29
C ALA A 16 -30.94 -6.60 12.70
N MET A 17 -30.43 -5.38 12.98
CA MET A 17 -30.89 -4.42 14.01
C MET A 17 -29.94 -3.20 13.93
N LEU A 18 -30.28 -2.02 13.38
CA LEU A 18 -31.24 -0.95 13.71
C LEU A 18 -30.96 -0.17 15.02
N LEU A 19 -30.80 1.17 14.85
CA LEU A 19 -30.90 2.31 15.79
C LEU A 19 -29.65 2.57 16.68
N LEU A 20 -29.08 3.78 16.76
CA LEU A 20 -29.68 5.06 17.20
C LEU A 20 -28.99 6.30 16.60
N ALA A 21 -29.79 7.34 16.35
CA ALA A 21 -29.38 8.70 16.03
C ALA A 21 -29.26 9.55 17.31
N THR A 22 -28.18 10.33 17.42
CA THR A 22 -27.93 11.38 18.42
C THR A 22 -26.86 12.31 17.83
N SER A 23 -26.92 13.64 17.80
CA SER A 23 -27.89 14.62 18.26
C SER A 23 -27.57 15.93 17.52
N CYS A 24 -28.60 16.64 17.09
CA CYS A 24 -28.57 18.03 16.69
C CYS A 24 -28.60 18.93 17.95
N GLY A 25 -27.89 20.05 17.94
CA GLY A 25 -27.98 21.12 18.93
C GLY A 25 -26.72 21.97 18.89
N GLY A 26 -26.74 23.29 18.73
CA GLY A 26 -27.82 24.27 18.56
C GLY A 26 -27.14 25.64 18.45
N ASP A 27 -27.74 26.54 17.65
CA ASP A 27 -27.44 27.98 17.53
C ASP A 27 -27.26 28.67 18.90
N ASP A 28 -26.34 29.65 18.99
CA ASP A 28 -26.71 31.02 19.39
C ASP A 28 -25.56 32.02 19.13
N ASP A 29 -25.90 33.04 18.35
CA ASP A 29 -25.15 34.25 18.05
C ASP A 29 -24.84 35.09 19.31
N LYS A 30 -23.59 35.56 19.44
CA LYS A 30 -23.32 36.85 20.07
C LYS A 30 -22.31 37.66 19.27
N ALA A 31 -22.85 38.62 18.54
CA ALA A 31 -22.12 39.76 18.00
C ALA A 31 -21.82 40.82 19.10
N GLU A 32 -20.89 41.70 18.72
CA GLU A 32 -20.43 42.98 19.32
C GLU A 32 -19.12 42.93 20.14
N PRO A 33 -18.25 43.97 20.08
CA PRO A 33 -18.01 44.95 19.01
C PRO A 33 -16.51 45.06 18.60
N VAL A 34 -16.30 45.55 17.38
CA VAL A 34 -15.02 46.00 16.81
C VAL A 34 -14.27 46.96 17.74
N LYS A 35 -13.01 46.62 18.07
CA LYS A 35 -12.04 47.59 18.60
C LYS A 35 -10.64 47.37 18.02
N ALA A 36 -10.23 48.41 17.29
CA ALA A 36 -8.87 48.86 16.99
C ALA A 36 -7.96 47.94 16.15
N ALA A 37 -7.68 48.45 14.96
CA ALA A 37 -6.59 48.05 14.08
C ALA A 37 -5.24 48.01 14.83
N GLY A 38 -4.67 46.80 14.92
CA GLY A 38 -3.25 46.58 15.16
C GLY A 38 -2.55 46.23 13.83
N PRO A 39 -1.26 46.57 13.67
CA PRO A 39 -0.55 46.37 12.40
C PRO A 39 -0.49 44.89 12.03
N ALA A 40 -0.82 44.60 10.77
CA ALA A 40 -0.72 43.28 10.17
C ALA A 40 0.69 42.72 10.37
N THR A 41 0.85 41.81 11.32
CA THR A 41 1.97 40.88 11.33
C THR A 41 1.78 39.97 10.13
N VAL A 42 2.58 40.21 9.10
CA VAL A 42 2.76 39.31 7.97
C VAL A 42 3.34 38.02 8.54
N THR A 43 2.46 37.06 8.86
CA THR A 43 2.89 35.68 9.10
C THR A 43 3.38 35.17 7.74
N PRO A 44 4.66 34.81 7.59
CA PRO A 44 5.11 34.16 6.36
C PRO A 44 4.32 32.86 6.21
N ASP A 45 3.71 32.69 5.04
CA ASP A 45 3.11 31.43 4.60
C ASP A 45 4.06 30.28 4.94
N PRO A 46 3.61 29.20 5.61
CA PRO A 46 4.43 28.02 5.77
C PRO A 46 4.86 27.55 4.37
N PRO A 47 6.14 27.17 4.17
CA PRO A 47 6.62 26.79 2.85
C PRO A 47 5.71 25.70 2.31
N LYS A 48 4.99 26.04 1.24
CA LYS A 48 4.15 25.14 0.45
C LYS A 48 4.95 23.88 0.22
N ALA A 49 4.55 22.80 0.90
CA ALA A 49 5.24 21.53 0.86
C ALA A 49 5.41 21.14 -0.62
N SER A 50 6.64 21.24 -1.13
CA SER A 50 6.99 20.80 -2.47
C SER A 50 6.60 19.34 -2.57
N THR A 51 5.52 19.07 -3.28
CA THR A 51 5.13 17.70 -3.58
C THR A 51 6.32 17.06 -4.29
N PRO A 52 6.92 15.98 -3.76
CA PRO A 52 8.03 15.32 -4.42
C PRO A 52 7.58 14.98 -5.83
N ALA A 53 8.32 15.43 -6.84
CA ALA A 53 8.07 15.06 -8.22
C ALA A 53 8.00 13.52 -8.25
N ALA A 54 6.87 12.97 -8.69
CA ALA A 54 6.70 11.53 -8.75
C ALA A 54 7.82 10.95 -9.61
N ALA A 55 8.70 10.14 -9.00
CA ALA A 55 9.79 9.51 -9.71
C ALA A 55 9.21 8.75 -10.93
N ALA A 56 9.74 9.04 -12.12
CA ALA A 56 9.33 8.35 -13.33
C ALA A 56 9.51 6.84 -13.14
N VAL A 57 8.53 6.05 -13.61
CA VAL A 57 8.60 4.59 -13.51
C VAL A 57 9.77 4.11 -14.38
N PRO A 58 10.78 3.44 -13.82
CA PRO A 58 11.90 2.94 -14.61
C PRO A 58 11.47 1.73 -15.45
N ALA A 59 12.17 1.49 -16.56
CA ALA A 59 12.08 0.21 -17.25
C ALA A 59 12.62 -0.91 -16.35
N TYR A 60 11.94 -2.05 -16.33
CA TYR A 60 12.38 -3.23 -15.59
C TYR A 60 12.13 -4.51 -16.37
N THR A 61 12.93 -5.53 -16.09
CA THR A 61 12.74 -6.90 -16.61
C THR A 61 12.38 -7.84 -15.48
N VAL A 62 11.35 -8.66 -15.66
CA VAL A 62 11.00 -9.73 -14.70
C VAL A 62 11.89 -10.95 -15.00
N ILE A 63 12.70 -11.39 -14.04
CA ILE A 63 13.65 -12.49 -14.27
C ILE A 63 13.29 -13.78 -13.54
N ASN A 64 12.65 -13.70 -12.37
CA ASN A 64 12.18 -14.86 -11.63
C ASN A 64 10.75 -14.60 -11.20
N GLU A 65 9.78 -15.22 -11.87
CA GLU A 65 8.38 -15.11 -11.48
C GLU A 65 7.85 -16.50 -11.08
N SER A 66 7.22 -16.57 -9.93
CA SER A 66 6.51 -17.77 -9.50
C SER A 66 5.17 -17.40 -8.89
N LYS A 67 4.13 -18.10 -9.31
CA LYS A 67 2.76 -17.93 -8.80
C LYS A 67 2.28 -19.27 -8.26
N LYS A 68 1.80 -19.24 -7.03
CA LYS A 68 0.98 -20.29 -6.42
C LYS A 68 -0.48 -19.86 -6.50
N THR A 69 -1.39 -20.74 -6.06
CA THR A 69 -2.84 -20.51 -6.11
C THR A 69 -3.28 -19.15 -5.56
N VAL A 70 -2.63 -18.66 -4.50
CA VAL A 70 -3.02 -17.44 -3.78
C VAL A 70 -1.83 -16.55 -3.40
N SER A 71 -0.60 -16.90 -3.78
CA SER A 71 0.59 -16.11 -3.46
C SER A 71 1.61 -16.14 -4.59
N GLY A 72 2.55 -15.22 -4.59
CA GLY A 72 3.56 -15.15 -5.64
C GLY A 72 4.87 -14.50 -5.21
N LYS A 73 5.87 -14.63 -6.08
CA LYS A 73 7.15 -13.95 -5.97
C LYS A 73 7.59 -13.46 -7.35
N ALA A 74 8.20 -12.29 -7.40
CA ALA A 74 8.78 -11.73 -8.60
C ALA A 74 10.09 -11.01 -8.29
N ASP A 75 11.13 -11.25 -9.09
CA ASP A 75 12.36 -10.47 -9.08
C ASP A 75 12.43 -9.60 -10.33
N LEU A 76 12.66 -8.31 -10.12
CA LEU A 76 12.76 -7.28 -11.15
C LEU A 76 14.21 -6.81 -11.26
N VAL A 77 14.74 -6.79 -12.47
CA VAL A 77 16.03 -6.16 -12.77
C VAL A 77 15.77 -4.74 -13.24
N VAL A 78 16.32 -3.78 -12.50
CA VAL A 78 16.41 -2.37 -12.89
C VAL A 78 17.89 -2.00 -12.84
N PRO A 79 18.55 -1.87 -14.01
CA PRO A 79 19.95 -1.45 -14.05
C PRO A 79 20.15 -0.14 -13.30
N ASP A 80 21.21 -0.06 -12.49
CA ASP A 80 21.59 1.13 -11.73
C ASP A 80 20.48 1.70 -10.81
N ALA A 81 19.53 0.86 -10.39
CA ALA A 81 18.39 1.31 -9.61
C ALA A 81 18.80 2.07 -8.34
N THR A 82 18.23 3.26 -8.19
CA THR A 82 18.13 3.96 -6.90
C THR A 82 16.95 3.39 -6.10
N VAL A 83 16.89 3.74 -4.80
CA VAL A 83 15.76 3.36 -3.94
C VAL A 83 14.41 3.84 -4.51
N ASP A 84 14.33 5.08 -4.98
CA ASP A 84 13.08 5.65 -5.52
C ASP A 84 12.62 4.94 -6.79
N GLN A 85 13.57 4.64 -7.69
CA GLN A 85 13.30 3.87 -8.90
C GLN A 85 12.85 2.44 -8.55
N ALA A 86 13.50 1.78 -7.60
CA ALA A 86 13.13 0.45 -7.15
C ALA A 86 11.70 0.43 -6.56
N GLN A 87 11.36 1.40 -5.71
CA GLN A 87 10.00 1.53 -5.19
C GLN A 87 8.98 1.81 -6.30
N ALA A 88 9.32 2.66 -7.27
CA ALA A 88 8.45 2.95 -8.41
C ALA A 88 8.21 1.70 -9.26
N ALA A 89 9.24 0.90 -9.54
CA ALA A 89 9.12 -0.37 -10.25
C ALA A 89 8.21 -1.37 -9.51
N ILE A 90 8.38 -1.51 -8.19
CA ILE A 90 7.52 -2.38 -7.37
C ILE A 90 6.06 -1.93 -7.43
N ARG A 91 5.80 -0.62 -7.25
CA ARG A 91 4.45 -0.07 -7.32
C ARG A 91 3.83 -0.26 -8.69
N ASP A 92 4.62 -0.15 -9.75
CA ASP A 92 4.15 -0.35 -11.12
C ASP A 92 3.81 -1.81 -11.39
N TYR A 93 4.72 -2.74 -11.08
CA TYR A 93 4.47 -4.18 -11.18
C TYR A 93 3.22 -4.60 -10.40
N ALA A 94 3.01 -4.02 -9.22
CA ALA A 94 1.86 -4.30 -8.37
C ALA A 94 0.50 -3.97 -9.01
N LYS A 95 0.44 -3.02 -9.96
CA LYS A 95 -0.81 -2.72 -10.70
C LYS A 95 -1.27 -3.89 -11.55
N GLY A 96 -0.35 -4.76 -11.98
CA GLY A 96 -0.63 -5.95 -12.79
C GLY A 96 -0.98 -7.19 -11.96
N ILE A 97 -0.95 -7.13 -10.63
CA ILE A 97 -1.28 -8.27 -9.77
C ILE A 97 -2.78 -8.56 -9.88
N GLY A 98 -3.11 -9.70 -10.49
CA GLY A 98 -4.50 -10.14 -10.67
C GLY A 98 -5.21 -10.48 -9.37
N GLY A 99 -6.55 -10.39 -9.38
CA GLY A 99 -7.39 -10.51 -8.18
C GLY A 99 -7.38 -11.87 -7.46
N GLY A 100 -6.79 -12.92 -8.04
CA GLY A 100 -6.65 -14.23 -7.39
C GLY A 100 -5.53 -14.31 -6.36
N LEU A 101 -4.53 -13.42 -6.46
CA LEU A 101 -3.39 -13.39 -5.54
C LEU A 101 -3.73 -12.59 -4.28
N LYS A 102 -3.22 -13.04 -3.14
CA LYS A 102 -3.44 -12.44 -1.81
C LYS A 102 -2.16 -11.88 -1.19
N ASP A 103 -1.01 -12.46 -1.54
CA ASP A 103 0.30 -12.09 -1.02
C ASP A 103 1.36 -12.25 -2.11
N VAL A 104 2.04 -11.16 -2.49
CA VAL A 104 3.09 -11.20 -3.52
C VAL A 104 4.33 -10.49 -3.01
N SER A 105 5.47 -11.18 -3.01
CA SER A 105 6.76 -10.57 -2.74
C SER A 105 7.40 -10.11 -4.05
N VAL A 106 7.82 -8.85 -4.13
CA VAL A 106 8.49 -8.28 -5.29
C VAL A 106 9.86 -7.77 -4.84
N THR A 107 10.93 -8.20 -5.49
CA THR A 107 12.31 -7.77 -5.18
C THR A 107 12.89 -7.03 -6.36
N VAL A 108 13.63 -5.95 -6.12
CA VAL A 108 14.37 -5.22 -7.17
C VAL A 108 15.86 -5.41 -6.96
N VAL A 109 16.54 -5.84 -8.00
CA VAL A 109 17.99 -6.02 -8.07
C VAL A 109 18.57 -5.22 -9.25
N ARG A 110 19.87 -4.90 -9.20
CA ARG A 110 20.55 -4.18 -10.28
C ARG A 110 21.02 -5.06 -11.43
N ALA A 111 21.17 -6.36 -11.18
CA ALA A 111 21.60 -7.35 -12.15
C ALA A 111 20.95 -8.71 -11.82
N ALA A 112 20.82 -9.58 -12.81
CA ALA A 112 20.11 -10.85 -12.64
C ALA A 112 20.82 -11.84 -11.69
N ASP A 113 22.14 -11.73 -11.58
CA ASP A 113 22.99 -12.55 -10.71
C ASP A 113 23.29 -11.88 -9.36
N ALA A 114 22.77 -10.66 -9.14
CA ALA A 114 22.99 -9.89 -7.93
C ALA A 114 22.55 -10.67 -6.70
N LYS A 115 23.43 -10.73 -5.70
CA LYS A 115 23.16 -11.40 -4.41
C LYS A 115 22.46 -10.49 -3.41
N VAL A 116 22.24 -9.23 -3.78
CA VAL A 116 21.73 -8.20 -2.91
C VAL A 116 20.68 -7.39 -3.64
N TYR A 117 19.59 -7.09 -2.93
CA TYR A 117 18.48 -6.30 -3.46
C TYR A 117 18.58 -4.85 -3.03
N VAL A 118 18.06 -3.96 -3.89
CA VAL A 118 17.96 -2.52 -3.62
C VAL A 118 16.74 -2.26 -2.74
N CYS A 119 15.59 -2.76 -3.18
CA CYS A 119 14.34 -2.72 -2.42
C CYS A 119 13.51 -3.99 -2.62
N SER A 120 12.70 -4.30 -1.63
CA SER A 120 11.69 -5.34 -1.67
C SER A 120 10.34 -4.74 -1.26
N GLY A 121 9.26 -5.22 -1.87
CA GLY A 121 7.91 -4.86 -1.50
C GLY A 121 7.04 -6.10 -1.38
N ARG A 122 6.27 -6.17 -0.30
CA ARG A 122 5.28 -7.22 -0.10
C ARG A 122 3.90 -6.65 -0.33
N TRP A 123 3.32 -6.96 -1.49
CA TRP A 123 1.95 -6.59 -1.82
C TRP A 123 0.98 -7.53 -1.12
N ILE A 124 -0.02 -6.96 -0.45
CA ILE A 124 -1.00 -7.70 0.32
C ILE A 124 -2.38 -7.19 -0.07
N LYS A 125 -3.25 -8.13 -0.43
CA LYS A 125 -4.56 -7.82 -1.01
C LYS A 125 -5.51 -7.13 -0.03
N ASP A 126 -5.60 -7.65 1.19
CA ASP A 126 -6.59 -7.27 2.19
C ASP A 126 -6.11 -7.61 3.61
N GLU A 127 -6.86 -7.15 4.62
CA GLU A 127 -6.52 -7.39 6.03
C GLU A 127 -6.52 -8.89 6.40
N ALA A 128 -7.40 -9.69 5.79
CA ALA A 128 -7.44 -11.13 6.05
C ALA A 128 -6.17 -11.82 5.52
N ALA A 129 -5.68 -11.40 4.35
CA ALA A 129 -4.39 -11.82 3.82
C ALA A 129 -3.24 -11.38 4.72
N SER A 130 -3.27 -10.16 5.28
CA SER A 130 -2.25 -9.71 6.24
C SER A 130 -2.21 -10.61 7.50
N LYS A 131 -3.37 -10.90 8.10
CA LYS A 131 -3.45 -11.83 9.24
C LYS A 131 -2.89 -13.20 8.91
N LEU A 132 -3.24 -13.75 7.74
CA LEU A 132 -2.82 -15.09 7.34
C LEU A 132 -1.33 -15.18 6.97
N TYR A 133 -0.80 -14.21 6.23
CA TYR A 133 0.53 -14.30 5.62
C TYR A 133 1.62 -13.52 6.36
N THR A 134 1.25 -12.55 7.20
CA THR A 134 2.20 -11.72 7.95
C THR A 134 1.96 -11.75 9.46
N GLY A 135 0.98 -12.53 9.92
CA GLY A 135 0.53 -12.53 11.32
C GLY A 135 -0.11 -11.20 11.74
N GLY A 136 -0.60 -10.40 10.79
CA GLY A 136 -1.21 -9.10 11.07
C GLY A 136 -0.20 -7.97 11.35
N SER A 137 1.09 -8.21 11.08
CA SER A 137 2.13 -7.18 11.22
C SER A 137 1.96 -6.01 10.25
N VAL A 138 1.30 -6.22 9.10
CA VAL A 138 1.02 -5.15 8.14
C VAL A 138 -0.38 -4.62 8.35
N LYS A 139 -0.48 -3.35 8.77
CA LYS A 139 -1.72 -2.61 8.96
C LYS A 139 -1.79 -1.47 7.94
N ALA A 140 -2.96 -1.26 7.35
CA ALA A 140 -3.19 -0.19 6.40
C ALA A 140 -4.66 0.23 6.41
N ASP A 141 -4.91 1.52 6.20
CA ASP A 141 -6.28 2.07 6.05
C ASP A 141 -6.86 1.75 4.67
N LYS A 142 -5.99 1.48 3.69
CA LYS A 142 -6.36 1.17 2.30
C LYS A 142 -5.68 -0.12 1.86
N TRP A 143 -6.48 -0.93 1.17
CA TRP A 143 -6.07 -2.21 0.58
C TRP A 143 -6.34 -2.18 -0.93
N PRO A 144 -5.49 -2.82 -1.76
CA PRO A 144 -4.26 -3.49 -1.37
C PRO A 144 -3.17 -2.52 -0.91
N THR A 145 -2.23 -3.02 -0.11
CA THR A 145 -1.08 -2.24 0.38
C THR A 145 0.22 -2.93 0.03
N ILE A 146 1.32 -2.17 0.04
CA ILE A 146 2.66 -2.71 -0.18
C ILE A 146 3.55 -2.32 0.99
N ALA A 147 3.99 -3.30 1.77
CA ALA A 147 5.01 -3.09 2.79
C ALA A 147 6.39 -3.10 2.12
N MET A 148 7.06 -1.95 2.12
CA MET A 148 8.36 -1.75 1.47
C MET A 148 9.51 -1.93 2.46
N ASN A 149 10.62 -2.50 2.02
CA ASN A 149 11.88 -2.58 2.73
C ASN A 149 13.04 -2.35 1.75
N CYS A 150 13.71 -1.20 1.86
CA CYS A 150 14.78 -0.78 0.96
C CYS A 150 16.10 -0.57 1.71
N PRO A 151 16.89 -1.61 1.97
CA PRO A 151 18.17 -1.50 2.67
C PRO A 151 19.29 -0.89 1.81
N ASP A 152 19.19 -0.99 0.48
CA ASP A 152 20.18 -0.56 -0.52
C ASP A 152 21.66 -0.52 -0.06
N PRO A 153 22.25 -1.66 0.33
CA PRO A 153 23.59 -1.69 0.92
C PRO A 153 24.71 -1.39 -0.08
N GLY A 154 24.40 -1.27 -1.37
CA GLY A 154 25.35 -0.88 -2.43
C GLY A 154 25.04 0.48 -3.04
N GLY A 155 24.14 1.27 -2.44
CA GLY A 155 23.72 2.58 -2.96
C GLY A 155 24.83 3.62 -2.92
N LYS A 156 24.96 4.41 -3.99
CA LYS A 156 25.70 5.68 -3.93
C LYS A 156 24.74 6.70 -3.30
N LYS A 157 25.17 7.31 -2.19
CA LYS A 157 24.42 8.39 -1.53
C LYS A 157 24.20 9.57 -2.45
#